data_AF-A0A8I2Z3M2-F1
#
_entry.id   AF-A0A8I2Z3M2-F1
#
_cell.length_a   1.000
_cell.length_b   1.000
_cell.length_c   1.000
_cell.angle_alpha   90.00
_cell.angle_beta   90.00
_cell.angle_gamma   90.00
#
_symmetry.space_group_name_H-M   'P 1'
#
loop_
_entity.id
_entity.type
_entity.pdbx_description
1 polymer ?
#
loop_
_entity_poly.entity_id
_entity_poly.type
_entity_poly.pdbx_seq_one_letter_code
_entity_poly.pdbx_strand_id
1 'polypeptide(L)'
;MSSFTGIEEVTGHVVDTIKDTVVNFAWEPKGDRFVIITTTEPAGPTAVAPKTSVAFFCPEKNKGPTPGNFKHLRTLDKKNSNSIYWSPRGRFVVVATVHNTQSSDLDFYDLDFEGEKPESDKDLTANLQLMNTADHYGVTDVEWDPSGRFVATWSSSWKHSMENGYHIYDFKGEQLREEHVEKFKQFLWRPRPATLLTKEEQKQIRKNLREYSKTFEQEDADRGASADREVVEARRRQLDEWLAWRESIEEELVEERAYLGLPEDPIAELLASKVTNPDAEEQIIEEIVEEVIEETEEILQ
;
A
#
# COMPACT_ATOMS: atom_id res chain seq x y z
N MET A 1 61.83 -1.23 17.09
CA MET A 1 61.21 -2.46 17.59
C MET A 1 60.01 -2.09 18.45
N SER A 2 58.80 -2.27 17.92
CA SER A 2 57.60 -2.55 18.69
C SER A 2 56.58 -3.06 17.67
N SER A 3 56.57 -4.38 17.51
CA SER A 3 55.64 -5.12 16.67
C SER A 3 54.23 -5.00 17.26
N PHE A 4 53.33 -4.34 16.53
CA PHE A 4 51.90 -4.39 16.80
C PHE A 4 51.34 -5.65 16.13
N THR A 5 51.55 -6.80 16.75
CA THR A 5 50.86 -8.06 16.40
C THR A 5 49.69 -8.22 17.35
N GLY A 6 48.60 -7.54 17.03
CA GLY A 6 47.28 -7.77 17.61
C GLY A 6 46.32 -8.07 16.48
N ILE A 7 46.43 -9.26 15.89
CA ILE A 7 45.28 -9.82 15.18
C ILE A 7 44.36 -10.26 16.31
N GLU A 8 43.40 -9.40 16.69
CA GLU A 8 42.23 -9.88 17.42
C GLU A 8 41.63 -10.97 16.55
N GLU A 9 41.68 -12.18 17.06
CA GLU A 9 40.99 -13.34 16.50
C GLU A 9 39.50 -12.99 16.58
N VAL A 10 38.97 -12.39 15.52
CA VAL A 10 37.53 -12.24 15.34
C VAL A 10 37.01 -13.66 15.34
N THR A 11 36.43 -14.10 16.45
CA THR A 11 35.71 -15.37 16.56
C THR A 11 34.50 -15.24 15.63
N GLY A 12 34.74 -15.44 14.34
CA GLY A 12 33.74 -15.27 13.30
C GLY A 12 32.66 -16.32 13.53
N HIS A 13 31.45 -15.86 13.81
CA HIS A 13 30.28 -16.72 13.70
C HIS A 13 30.16 -17.11 12.23
N VAL A 14 30.55 -18.35 11.89
CA VAL A 14 30.58 -18.83 10.52
C VAL A 14 29.15 -19.15 10.08
N VAL A 15 28.64 -18.35 9.15
CA VAL A 15 27.51 -18.75 8.30
C VAL A 15 28.08 -19.64 7.21
N ASP A 16 27.48 -20.81 6.97
CA ASP A 16 27.93 -21.77 5.96
C ASP A 16 28.16 -21.10 4.59
N THR A 17 29.09 -21.64 3.80
CA THR A 17 29.47 -21.09 2.49
C THR A 17 28.25 -20.93 1.57
N ILE A 18 27.89 -19.68 1.25
CA ILE A 18 26.87 -19.35 0.25
C ILE A 18 27.43 -19.67 -1.14
N LYS A 19 26.82 -20.62 -1.83
CA LYS A 19 27.28 -21.10 -3.15
C LYS A 19 26.79 -20.25 -4.32
N ASP A 20 25.58 -19.69 -4.17
CA ASP A 20 24.92 -18.90 -5.20
C ASP A 20 25.38 -17.44 -5.15
N THR A 21 25.25 -16.74 -6.27
CA THR A 21 25.65 -15.34 -6.36
C THR A 21 24.69 -14.47 -5.57
N VAL A 22 25.22 -13.66 -4.65
CA VAL A 22 24.44 -12.74 -3.82
C VAL A 22 24.08 -11.51 -4.66
N VAL A 23 22.79 -11.33 -4.91
CA VAL A 23 22.20 -10.18 -5.61
C VAL A 23 22.06 -8.98 -4.68
N ASN A 24 21.59 -9.22 -3.46
CA ASN A 24 21.37 -8.18 -2.46
C ASN A 24 21.56 -8.72 -1.04
N PHE A 25 21.94 -7.82 -0.13
CA PHE A 25 22.22 -8.12 1.27
C PHE A 25 21.82 -6.90 2.11
N ALA A 26 21.06 -7.12 3.19
CA ALA A 26 20.69 -6.03 4.09
C ALA A 26 20.58 -6.48 5.55
N TRP A 27 21.30 -5.77 6.43
CA TRP A 27 21.15 -5.87 7.88
C TRP A 27 19.86 -5.20 8.35
N GLU A 28 19.26 -5.79 9.37
CA GLU A 28 18.20 -5.17 10.14
C GLU A 28 18.72 -3.91 10.85
N PRO A 29 18.04 -2.77 10.71
CA PRO A 29 18.36 -1.56 11.46
C PRO A 29 18.21 -1.81 12.97
N LYS A 30 19.31 -1.62 13.71
CA LYS A 30 19.37 -1.78 15.18
C LYS A 30 19.06 -3.20 15.66
N GLY A 31 19.27 -4.20 14.81
CA GLY A 31 19.15 -5.60 15.15
C GLY A 31 20.33 -6.41 14.61
N ASP A 32 20.33 -7.70 14.96
CA ASP A 32 21.38 -8.65 14.59
C ASP A 32 20.88 -9.64 13.52
N ARG A 33 19.84 -9.30 12.75
CA ARG A 33 19.27 -10.16 11.70
C ARG A 33 19.63 -9.61 10.34
N PHE A 34 19.66 -10.45 9.33
CA PHE A 34 19.87 -10.00 7.95
C PHE A 34 19.13 -10.88 6.95
N VAL A 35 18.89 -10.30 5.77
CA VAL A 35 18.32 -11.01 4.61
C VAL A 35 19.33 -10.95 3.48
N ILE A 36 19.41 -12.04 2.71
CA ILE A 36 20.13 -12.08 1.44
C ILE A 36 19.18 -12.49 0.33
N ILE A 37 19.42 -11.95 -0.85
CA ILE A 37 18.81 -12.43 -2.09
C ILE A 37 19.94 -13.04 -2.91
N THR A 38 19.78 -14.30 -3.30
CA THR A 38 20.72 -15.01 -4.16
C THR A 38 20.09 -15.36 -5.50
N THR A 39 20.92 -15.61 -6.50
CA THR A 39 20.51 -16.15 -7.78
C THR A 39 21.54 -17.14 -8.28
N THR A 40 21.08 -18.11 -9.05
CA THR A 40 21.98 -19.09 -9.68
C THR A 40 22.65 -18.45 -10.89
N GLU A 41 23.97 -18.62 -11.02
CA GLU A 41 24.68 -18.19 -12.22
C GLU A 41 24.30 -19.11 -13.39
N PRO A 42 23.69 -18.59 -14.47
CA PRO A 42 23.39 -19.40 -15.62
C PRO A 42 24.69 -19.76 -16.35
N ALA A 43 24.81 -20.99 -16.82
CA ALA A 43 26.00 -21.48 -17.55
C ALA A 43 26.20 -20.84 -18.95
N GLY A 44 25.39 -19.85 -19.32
CA GLY A 44 25.40 -19.17 -20.60
C GLY A 44 24.30 -18.09 -20.69
N PRO A 45 24.18 -17.38 -21.83
CA PRO A 45 23.16 -16.36 -22.02
C PRO A 45 21.76 -16.99 -22.02
N THR A 46 20.90 -16.56 -21.09
CA THR A 46 19.50 -16.98 -20.99
C THR A 46 18.56 -15.83 -21.38
N ALA A 47 17.49 -16.15 -22.11
CA ALA A 47 16.48 -15.16 -22.51
C ALA A 47 15.62 -14.67 -21.33
N VAL A 48 15.54 -15.47 -20.26
CA VAL A 48 14.84 -15.16 -19.02
C VAL A 48 15.87 -15.13 -17.91
N ALA A 49 15.81 -14.09 -17.07
CA ALA A 49 16.66 -14.00 -15.89
C ALA A 49 16.39 -15.18 -14.94
N PRO A 50 17.43 -15.77 -14.33
CA PRO A 50 17.26 -16.81 -13.33
C PRO A 50 16.39 -16.30 -12.17
N LYS A 51 15.55 -17.20 -11.63
CA LYS A 51 14.79 -16.90 -10.43
C LYS A 51 15.73 -16.63 -9.26
N THR A 52 15.27 -15.81 -8.32
CA THR A 52 16.00 -15.50 -7.09
C THR A 52 15.49 -16.35 -5.93
N SER A 53 16.33 -16.46 -4.90
CA SER A 53 15.99 -17.05 -3.62
C SER A 53 16.23 -16.03 -2.51
N VAL A 54 15.29 -15.91 -1.59
CA VAL A 54 15.36 -14.97 -0.46
C VAL A 54 15.64 -15.78 0.80
N ALA A 55 16.78 -15.56 1.43
CA ALA A 55 17.17 -16.28 2.64
C ALA A 55 17.29 -15.34 3.85
N PHE A 56 16.63 -15.73 4.95
CA PHE A 56 16.59 -15.01 6.20
C PHE A 56 17.56 -15.64 7.20
N PHE A 57 18.30 -14.81 7.92
CA PHE A 57 19.28 -15.23 8.92
C PHE A 57 19.05 -14.51 10.23
N CYS A 58 19.22 -15.24 11.32
CA CYS A 58 19.13 -14.70 12.67
C CYS A 58 20.07 -15.47 13.61
N PRO A 59 20.50 -14.85 14.73
CA PRO A 59 21.29 -15.54 15.72
C PRO A 59 20.44 -16.54 16.50
N GLU A 60 21.09 -17.60 16.97
CA GLU A 60 20.53 -18.47 18.01
C GLU A 60 20.36 -17.70 19.33
N LYS A 61 19.39 -18.11 20.14
CA LYS A 61 19.19 -17.61 21.49
C LYS A 61 20.41 -17.94 22.33
N ASN A 62 21.04 -16.90 22.87
CA ASN A 62 22.15 -17.01 23.81
C ASN A 62 21.78 -16.32 25.13
N LYS A 63 22.31 -16.82 26.26
CA LYS A 63 22.11 -16.19 27.59
C LYS A 63 23.05 -15.02 27.83
N GLY A 64 24.07 -14.85 27.00
CA GLY A 64 25.06 -13.78 27.08
C GLY A 64 24.62 -12.47 26.42
N PRO A 65 25.40 -11.39 26.61
CA PRO A 65 25.15 -10.10 25.96
C PRO A 65 25.52 -10.08 24.47
N THR A 66 26.21 -11.13 23.99
CA THR A 66 26.62 -11.28 22.59
C THR A 66 25.60 -12.14 21.83
N PRO A 67 25.30 -11.79 20.56
CA PRO A 67 24.50 -12.65 19.68
C PRO A 67 25.05 -14.09 19.67
N GLY A 68 24.14 -15.06 19.57
CA GLY A 68 24.52 -16.45 19.32
C GLY A 68 25.12 -16.62 17.92
N ASN A 69 25.46 -17.87 17.57
CA ASN A 69 25.87 -18.17 16.21
C ASN A 69 24.72 -17.85 15.24
N PHE A 70 25.06 -17.26 14.10
CA PHE A 70 24.11 -17.01 13.04
C PHE A 70 23.66 -18.32 12.40
N LYS A 71 22.35 -18.47 12.26
CA LYS A 71 21.73 -19.61 11.59
C LYS A 71 20.83 -19.13 10.48
N HIS A 72 20.73 -19.98 9.47
CA HIS A 72 19.70 -19.89 8.45
C HIS A 72 18.35 -20.15 9.09
N LEU A 73 17.40 -19.25 8.86
CA LEU A 73 16.03 -19.36 9.36
C LEU A 73 15.12 -19.98 8.31
N ARG A 74 15.12 -19.42 7.09
CA ARG A 74 14.27 -19.89 5.99
C ARG A 74 14.79 -19.39 4.66
N THR A 75 14.65 -20.20 3.60
CA THR A 75 14.82 -19.77 2.21
C THR A 75 13.47 -19.82 1.51
N LEU A 76 13.19 -18.80 0.71
CA LEU A 76 12.06 -18.72 -0.20
C LEU A 76 12.60 -18.74 -1.62
N ASP A 77 12.47 -19.89 -2.27
CA ASP A 77 12.95 -20.09 -3.64
C ASP A 77 11.95 -19.64 -4.70
N LYS A 78 12.41 -19.58 -5.96
CA LYS A 78 11.60 -19.30 -7.14
C LYS A 78 10.92 -17.93 -7.12
N LYS A 79 11.56 -16.95 -6.48
CA LYS A 79 11.14 -15.54 -6.45
C LYS A 79 11.71 -14.77 -7.63
N ASN A 80 11.25 -13.52 -7.78
CA ASN A 80 11.84 -12.51 -8.69
C ASN A 80 12.44 -11.32 -7.92
N SER A 81 12.37 -11.37 -6.59
CA SER A 81 12.76 -10.28 -5.71
C SER A 81 14.22 -9.90 -5.91
N ASN A 82 14.50 -8.60 -5.88
CA ASN A 82 15.85 -8.05 -6.09
C ASN A 82 16.24 -7.01 -5.03
N SER A 83 15.29 -6.58 -4.19
CA SER A 83 15.51 -5.51 -3.22
C SER A 83 14.95 -5.86 -1.84
N ILE A 84 15.63 -5.37 -0.80
CA ILE A 84 15.29 -5.60 0.61
C ILE A 84 15.15 -4.23 1.29
N TYR A 85 13.99 -3.96 1.87
CA TYR A 85 13.69 -2.71 2.56
C TYR A 85 13.25 -2.99 4.00
N TRP A 86 14.16 -2.77 4.95
CA TRP A 86 13.86 -2.94 6.36
C TRP A 86 13.17 -1.73 6.97
N SER A 87 12.25 -1.98 7.90
CA SER A 87 11.71 -0.91 8.75
C SER A 87 12.84 -0.26 9.56
N PRO A 88 12.88 1.08 9.69
CA PRO A 88 13.87 1.80 10.50
C PRO A 88 13.84 1.45 12.00
N ARG A 89 12.85 0.68 12.45
CA ARG A 89 12.70 0.16 13.82
C ARG A 89 13.08 -1.32 13.94
N GLY A 90 13.48 -1.97 12.85
CA GLY A 90 13.64 -3.42 12.81
C GLY A 90 12.30 -4.15 12.72
N ARG A 91 12.32 -5.45 13.03
CA ARG A 91 11.19 -6.40 13.03
C ARG A 91 10.55 -6.67 11.67
N PHE A 92 10.17 -5.62 10.94
CA PHE A 92 9.47 -5.74 9.65
C PHE A 92 10.42 -5.50 8.48
N VAL A 93 10.22 -6.27 7.40
CA VAL A 93 10.96 -6.12 6.14
C VAL A 93 10.04 -6.30 4.94
N VAL A 94 10.20 -5.45 3.93
CA VAL A 94 9.58 -5.64 2.62
C VAL A 94 10.64 -6.18 1.67
N VAL A 95 10.35 -7.33 1.07
CA VAL A 95 11.17 -7.90 0.00
C VAL A 95 10.43 -7.66 -1.31
N ALA A 96 11.06 -6.92 -2.21
CA ALA A 96 10.39 -6.34 -3.37
C ALA A 96 11.07 -6.75 -4.68
N THR A 97 10.27 -6.75 -5.75
CA THR A 97 10.74 -6.74 -7.13
C THR A 97 10.56 -5.33 -7.70
N VAL A 98 11.64 -4.54 -7.75
CA VAL A 98 11.60 -3.18 -8.32
C VAL A 98 12.29 -3.14 -9.68
N HIS A 99 11.98 -2.13 -10.49
CA HIS A 99 12.58 -1.94 -11.83
C HIS A 99 12.44 -3.17 -12.76
N ASN A 100 11.36 -3.93 -12.63
CA ASN A 100 11.07 -5.08 -13.46
C ASN A 100 9.72 -4.88 -14.15
N THR A 101 9.65 -5.20 -15.44
CA THR A 101 8.45 -5.00 -16.27
C THR A 101 7.45 -6.16 -16.19
N GLN A 102 7.85 -7.30 -15.62
CA GLN A 102 7.06 -8.54 -15.58
C GLN A 102 6.59 -8.91 -14.17
N SER A 103 7.18 -8.35 -13.13
CA SER A 103 6.88 -8.71 -11.73
C SER A 103 7.13 -7.50 -10.84
N SER A 104 6.19 -7.24 -9.94
CA SER A 104 6.13 -6.07 -9.06
C SER A 104 5.72 -6.45 -7.64
N ASP A 105 5.97 -7.72 -7.29
CA ASP A 105 5.56 -8.29 -6.01
C ASP A 105 6.28 -7.61 -4.84
N LEU A 106 5.51 -7.28 -3.81
CA LEU A 106 5.95 -6.71 -2.53
C LEU A 106 5.56 -7.68 -1.42
N ASP A 107 6.51 -8.45 -0.89
CA ASP A 107 6.26 -9.39 0.20
C ASP A 107 6.61 -8.75 1.56
N PHE A 108 5.62 -8.62 2.44
CA PHE A 108 5.75 -8.04 3.78
C PHE A 108 5.97 -9.12 4.83
N TYR A 109 7.11 -9.09 5.51
CA TYR A 109 7.46 -10.06 6.55
C TYR A 109 7.55 -9.43 7.93
N ASP A 110 7.06 -10.16 8.95
CA ASP A 110 7.32 -9.92 10.37
C ASP A 110 8.31 -10.98 10.87
N LEU A 111 9.45 -10.57 11.45
CA LEU A 111 10.44 -11.48 12.03
C LEU A 111 10.24 -11.71 13.54
N ASP A 112 9.31 -11.00 14.19
CA ASP A 112 8.93 -11.21 15.59
C ASP A 112 7.44 -11.48 15.72
N PHE A 113 6.89 -12.32 14.83
CA PHE A 113 5.48 -12.65 14.84
C PHE A 113 5.08 -13.30 16.18
N GLU A 114 4.02 -12.78 16.81
CA GLU A 114 3.59 -13.19 18.16
C GLU A 114 2.80 -14.52 18.19
N GLY A 115 2.52 -15.10 17.02
CA GLY A 115 1.82 -16.38 16.90
C GLY A 115 2.69 -17.59 17.21
N GLU A 116 2.17 -18.78 16.87
CA GLU A 116 2.88 -20.04 17.09
C GLU A 116 4.22 -20.04 16.37
N LYS A 117 5.27 -20.44 17.09
CA LYS A 117 6.61 -20.58 16.54
C LYS A 117 6.85 -22.05 16.18
N PRO A 118 7.31 -22.35 14.95
CA PRO A 118 7.67 -23.72 14.58
C PRO A 118 8.69 -24.32 15.56
N GLU A 119 8.53 -25.58 15.92
CA GLU A 119 9.43 -26.28 16.85
C GLU A 119 10.88 -26.30 16.34
N SER A 120 11.08 -26.30 15.01
CA SER A 120 12.39 -26.19 14.37
C SER A 120 13.13 -24.88 14.69
N ASP A 121 12.37 -23.82 14.98
CA ASP A 121 12.89 -22.46 15.10
C ASP A 121 12.94 -22.03 16.58
N LYS A 122 12.59 -22.90 17.52
CA LYS A 122 12.43 -22.57 18.95
C LYS A 122 13.67 -21.92 19.57
N ASP A 123 14.84 -22.34 19.12
CA ASP A 123 16.15 -21.88 19.62
C ASP A 123 16.66 -20.66 18.86
N LEU A 124 15.93 -20.18 17.85
CA LEU A 124 16.27 -18.98 17.08
C LEU A 124 15.67 -17.71 17.70
N THR A 125 16.25 -16.56 17.40
CA THR A 125 15.77 -15.25 17.90
C THR A 125 14.60 -14.66 17.12
N ALA A 126 14.28 -15.19 15.92
CA ALA A 126 13.20 -14.69 15.07
C ALA A 126 12.05 -15.70 14.90
N ASN A 127 10.82 -15.22 14.72
CA ASN A 127 9.65 -15.96 14.25
C ASN A 127 9.14 -15.32 12.94
N LEU A 128 9.56 -15.89 11.81
CA LEU A 128 9.27 -15.32 10.49
C LEU A 128 7.88 -15.70 10.00
N GLN A 129 7.07 -14.68 9.70
CA GLN A 129 5.75 -14.80 9.09
C GLN A 129 5.62 -13.88 7.89
N LEU A 130 5.08 -14.40 6.78
CA LEU A 130 4.59 -13.57 5.68
C LEU A 130 3.24 -12.97 6.10
N MET A 131 3.17 -11.65 6.15
CA MET A 131 1.98 -10.91 6.59
C MET A 131 1.04 -10.64 5.43
N ASN A 132 1.59 -10.12 4.32
CA ASN A 132 0.84 -9.88 3.10
C ASN A 132 1.77 -9.88 1.88
N THR A 133 1.17 -10.08 0.70
CA THR A 133 1.81 -9.84 -0.59
C THR A 133 0.97 -8.81 -1.32
N ALA A 134 1.58 -7.68 -1.67
CA ALA A 134 0.96 -6.64 -2.48
C ALA A 134 1.62 -6.57 -3.86
N ASP A 135 0.96 -5.88 -4.79
CA ASP A 135 1.48 -5.59 -6.12
C ASP A 135 1.43 -4.08 -6.38
N HIS A 136 2.50 -3.54 -6.96
CA HIS A 136 2.54 -2.17 -7.47
C HIS A 136 3.28 -2.18 -8.81
N TYR A 137 2.50 -2.32 -9.88
CA TYR A 137 3.04 -2.37 -11.24
C TYR A 137 3.95 -1.18 -11.55
N GLY A 138 5.11 -1.45 -12.14
CA GLY A 138 6.07 -0.40 -12.46
C GLY A 138 6.70 0.28 -11.24
N VAL A 139 6.68 -0.34 -10.06
CA VAL A 139 7.37 0.21 -8.89
C VAL A 139 8.86 0.42 -9.18
N THR A 140 9.29 1.66 -8.95
CA THR A 140 10.69 2.05 -9.12
C THR A 140 11.40 2.12 -7.79
N ASP A 141 10.69 2.55 -6.74
CA ASP A 141 11.30 2.82 -5.45
C ASP A 141 10.35 2.45 -4.32
N VAL A 142 10.93 2.10 -3.18
CA VAL A 142 10.23 1.73 -1.94
C VAL A 142 10.95 2.40 -0.78
N GLU A 143 10.21 3.08 0.09
CA GLU A 143 10.77 3.73 1.27
C GLU A 143 9.85 3.61 2.49
N TRP A 144 10.45 3.22 3.61
CA TRP A 144 9.78 3.23 4.90
C TRP A 144 9.75 4.64 5.50
N ASP A 145 8.65 4.98 6.15
CA ASP A 145 8.58 6.20 6.92
C ASP A 145 9.55 6.16 8.12
N PRO A 146 10.06 7.31 8.61
CA PRO A 146 11.00 7.33 9.73
C PRO A 146 10.47 6.71 11.03
N SER A 147 9.15 6.54 11.20
CA SER A 147 8.56 5.84 12.34
C SER A 147 8.54 4.32 12.19
N GLY A 148 8.58 3.79 10.96
CA GLY A 148 8.55 2.37 10.65
C GLY A 148 7.16 1.74 10.66
N ARG A 149 6.11 2.56 10.53
CA ARG A 149 4.70 2.14 10.52
C ARG A 149 4.11 2.08 9.11
N PHE A 150 4.66 2.87 8.18
CA PHE A 150 4.16 2.99 6.83
C PHE A 150 5.28 2.75 5.82
N VAL A 151 4.90 2.20 4.67
CA VAL A 151 5.75 2.01 3.51
C VAL A 151 5.13 2.77 2.35
N ALA A 152 5.91 3.65 1.72
CA ALA A 152 5.53 4.22 0.43
C ALA A 152 6.24 3.46 -0.68
N THR A 153 5.52 3.15 -1.73
CA THR A 153 6.08 2.65 -2.98
C THR A 153 5.59 3.56 -4.11
N TRP A 154 6.43 3.80 -5.12
CA TRP A 154 6.04 4.68 -6.21
C TRP A 154 6.64 4.25 -7.54
N SER A 155 5.93 4.64 -8.59
CA SER A 155 6.38 4.53 -9.97
C SER A 155 6.79 5.91 -10.48
N SER A 156 8.08 6.06 -10.77
CA SER A 156 8.65 7.32 -11.27
C SER A 156 8.61 7.44 -12.79
N SER A 157 8.09 8.57 -13.26
CA SER A 157 8.09 9.00 -14.66
C SER A 157 9.49 9.19 -15.23
N TRP A 158 10.52 9.27 -14.39
CA TRP A 158 11.92 9.28 -14.85
C TRP A 158 12.40 7.92 -15.33
N LYS A 159 11.73 6.82 -14.94
CA LYS A 159 12.11 5.46 -15.32
C LYS A 159 11.23 4.91 -16.44
N HIS A 160 9.92 5.17 -16.39
CA HIS A 160 8.97 4.81 -17.46
C HIS A 160 7.72 5.69 -17.39
N SER A 161 6.97 5.77 -18.50
CA SER A 161 5.83 6.69 -18.64
C SER A 161 4.45 6.10 -18.30
N MET A 162 4.37 4.80 -18.00
CA MET A 162 3.11 4.10 -17.74
C MET A 162 2.81 4.05 -16.24
N GLU A 163 1.54 4.22 -15.86
CA GLU A 163 1.02 3.97 -14.49
C GLU A 163 1.82 4.67 -13.36
N ASN A 164 2.24 5.91 -13.58
CA ASN A 164 2.96 6.66 -12.55
C ASN A 164 2.04 7.09 -11.40
N GLY A 165 2.57 7.08 -10.19
CA GLY A 165 1.81 7.32 -8.97
C GLY A 165 2.51 6.78 -7.75
N TYR A 166 1.79 6.73 -6.63
CA TYR A 166 2.31 6.19 -5.38
C TYR A 166 1.25 5.43 -4.60
N HIS A 167 1.69 4.39 -3.90
CA HIS A 167 0.89 3.61 -2.97
C HIS A 167 1.49 3.77 -1.57
N ILE A 168 0.62 3.84 -0.56
CA ILE A 168 1.02 3.83 0.85
C ILE A 168 0.41 2.59 1.49
N TYR A 169 1.26 1.78 2.09
CA TYR A 169 0.89 0.62 2.88
C TYR A 169 1.20 0.84 4.34
N ASP A 170 0.51 0.13 5.22
CA ASP A 170 0.99 -0.05 6.58
C ASP A 170 2.09 -1.13 6.66
N PHE A 171 2.61 -1.37 7.86
CA PHE A 171 3.69 -2.34 8.09
C PHE A 171 3.30 -3.80 7.84
N LYS A 172 2.00 -4.15 7.83
CA LYS A 172 1.51 -5.49 7.52
C LYS A 172 1.22 -5.67 6.03
N GLY A 173 1.27 -4.58 5.25
CA GLY A 173 1.04 -4.57 3.81
C GLY A 173 -0.40 -4.29 3.41
N GLU A 174 -1.24 -3.75 4.29
CA GLU A 174 -2.57 -3.24 3.93
C GLU A 174 -2.42 -1.91 3.19
N GLN A 175 -3.01 -1.81 2.00
CA GLN A 175 -2.99 -0.59 1.21
C GLN A 175 -3.92 0.47 1.80
N LEU A 176 -3.35 1.57 2.27
CA LEU A 176 -4.07 2.68 2.88
C LEU A 176 -4.44 3.76 1.86
N ARG A 177 -3.59 3.97 0.85
CA ARG A 177 -3.81 4.96 -0.20
C ARG A 177 -3.15 4.50 -1.48
N GLU A 178 -3.82 4.79 -2.57
CA GLU A 178 -3.30 4.70 -3.93
C GLU A 178 -3.69 5.99 -4.64
N GLU A 179 -2.72 6.59 -5.33
CA GLU A 179 -2.97 7.79 -6.10
C GLU A 179 -2.18 7.75 -7.40
N HIS A 180 -2.92 7.75 -8.49
CA HIS A 180 -2.38 7.90 -9.83
C HIS A 180 -2.09 9.37 -10.10
N VAL A 181 -0.84 9.68 -10.45
CA VAL A 181 -0.41 11.05 -10.73
C VAL A 181 0.39 11.06 -12.02
N GLU A 182 -0.13 11.77 -13.02
CA GLU A 182 0.55 11.89 -14.32
C GLU A 182 1.94 12.52 -14.14
N LYS A 183 2.97 11.92 -14.74
CA LYS A 183 4.37 12.39 -14.64
C LYS A 183 4.85 12.51 -13.19
N PHE A 184 4.38 11.65 -12.29
CA PHE A 184 4.89 11.56 -10.92
C PHE A 184 6.37 11.22 -10.92
N LYS A 185 7.20 11.95 -10.18
CA LYS A 185 8.66 11.80 -10.25
C LYS A 185 9.26 11.16 -9.01
N GLN A 186 8.80 11.60 -7.84
CA GLN A 186 9.48 11.36 -6.58
C GLN A 186 8.51 11.42 -5.43
N PHE A 187 8.68 10.47 -4.51
CA PHE A 187 8.15 10.52 -3.16
C PHE A 187 9.33 10.58 -2.19
N LEU A 188 9.19 11.30 -1.08
CA LEU A 188 10.11 11.24 0.04
C LEU A 188 9.34 11.43 1.34
N TRP A 189 9.62 10.57 2.32
CA TRP A 189 9.16 10.85 3.67
C TRP A 189 9.94 12.01 4.28
N ARG A 190 9.22 12.96 4.89
CA ARG A 190 9.88 14.03 5.63
C ARG A 190 10.66 13.42 6.82
N PRO A 191 11.98 13.63 6.92
CA PRO A 191 12.77 13.09 8.03
C PRO A 191 12.25 13.62 9.37
N ARG A 192 12.19 12.74 10.38
CA ARG A 192 11.76 13.12 11.72
C ARG A 192 12.96 13.62 12.53
N PRO A 193 12.93 14.86 13.07
CA PRO A 193 13.98 15.36 13.95
C PRO A 193 14.19 14.47 15.17
N ALA A 194 15.37 14.58 15.79
CA ALA A 194 15.66 13.88 17.04
C ALA A 194 14.62 14.24 18.11
N THR A 195 14.24 13.24 18.91
CA THR A 195 13.28 13.44 19.99
C THR A 195 13.83 14.41 21.04
N LEU A 196 12.96 15.29 21.53
CA LEU A 196 13.27 16.20 22.64
C LEU A 196 13.21 15.49 24.00
N LEU A 197 12.69 14.25 24.03
CA LEU A 197 12.51 13.48 25.26
C LEU A 197 13.84 12.95 25.80
N THR A 198 14.03 13.10 27.10
CA THR A 198 15.12 12.48 27.86
C THR A 198 15.04 10.96 27.82
N LYS A 199 16.14 10.28 28.19
CA LYS A 199 16.16 8.80 28.21
C LYS A 199 15.20 8.24 29.26
N GLU A 200 15.03 8.95 30.36
CA GLU A 200 14.15 8.63 31.47
C GLU A 200 12.68 8.70 31.04
N GLU A 201 12.27 9.78 30.37
CA GLU A 201 10.91 9.92 29.82
C GLU A 201 10.63 8.84 28.78
N GLN A 202 11.57 8.57 27.87
CA GLN A 202 11.42 7.48 26.91
C GLN A 202 11.25 6.11 27.59
N LYS A 203 11.97 5.86 28.69
CA LYS A 203 11.84 4.63 29.47
C LYS A 203 10.47 4.56 30.16
N GLN A 204 9.98 5.67 30.71
CA GLN A 204 8.66 5.74 31.33
C GLN A 204 7.54 5.48 30.31
N ILE A 205 7.63 6.08 29.11
CA ILE A 205 6.66 5.87 28.02
C ILE A 205 6.63 4.40 27.62
N ARG A 206 7.80 3.76 27.43
CA ARG A 206 7.86 2.32 27.10
C ARG A 206 7.24 1.45 28.20
N LYS A 207 7.39 1.82 29.48
CA LYS A 207 6.82 1.07 30.61
C LYS A 207 5.29 1.16 30.63
N ASN A 208 4.73 2.32 30.29
CA ASN A 208 3.29 2.59 30.34
C ASN A 208 2.62 2.47 28.96
N LEU A 209 3.30 1.90 27.96
CA LEU A 209 2.82 1.88 26.57
C LEU A 209 1.44 1.23 26.42
N ARG A 210 1.14 0.20 27.20
CA ARG A 210 -0.19 -0.46 27.18
C ARG A 210 -1.33 0.46 27.62
N GLU A 211 -1.08 1.32 28.60
CA GLU A 211 -2.07 2.28 29.08
C GLU A 211 -2.30 3.37 28.02
N TYR A 212 -1.20 3.91 27.48
CA TYR A 212 -1.28 4.88 26.39
C TYR A 212 -1.95 4.30 25.13
N SER A 213 -1.66 3.04 24.76
CA SER A 213 -2.28 2.37 23.61
C SER A 213 -3.79 2.36 23.73
N LYS A 214 -4.32 1.97 24.90
CA LYS A 214 -5.77 1.95 25.14
C LYS A 214 -6.40 3.33 24.99
N THR A 215 -5.75 4.38 25.50
CA THR A 215 -6.24 5.76 25.36
C THR A 215 -6.21 6.21 23.91
N PHE A 216 -5.11 5.97 23.18
CA PHE A 216 -5.00 6.37 21.78
C PHE A 216 -5.96 5.60 20.87
N GLU A 217 -6.14 4.30 21.08
CA GLU A 217 -7.11 3.50 20.35
C GLU A 217 -8.54 4.00 20.55
N GLN A 218 -8.91 4.37 21.78
CA GLN A 218 -10.22 4.96 22.06
C GLN A 218 -10.38 6.32 21.36
N GLU A 219 -9.38 7.21 21.47
CA GLU A 219 -9.43 8.52 20.82
C GLU A 219 -9.50 8.42 19.29
N ASP A 220 -8.72 7.51 18.68
CA ASP A 220 -8.72 7.30 17.24
C ASP A 220 -10.05 6.69 16.76
N ALA A 221 -10.64 5.77 17.52
CA ALA A 221 -11.98 5.23 17.26
C ALA A 221 -13.06 6.31 17.33
N ASP A 222 -13.02 7.17 18.35
CA ASP A 222 -13.98 8.27 18.52
C ASP A 222 -13.85 9.30 17.39
N ARG A 223 -12.62 9.64 16.97
CA ARG A 223 -12.39 10.53 15.82
C ARG A 223 -12.89 9.91 14.52
N GLY A 224 -12.59 8.63 14.26
CA GLY A 224 -13.08 7.91 13.09
C GLY A 224 -14.62 7.93 13.02
N ALA A 225 -15.28 7.57 14.11
CA ALA A 225 -16.75 7.58 14.19
C ALA A 225 -17.36 8.97 13.93
N SER A 226 -16.70 10.04 14.41
CA SER A 226 -17.18 11.42 14.18
C SER A 226 -17.02 11.87 12.73
N ALA A 227 -15.87 11.59 12.10
CA ALA A 227 -15.57 11.97 10.72
C ALA A 227 -16.48 11.22 9.73
N ASP A 228 -16.71 9.93 9.97
CA ASP A 228 -17.61 9.13 9.15
C ASP A 228 -19.05 9.63 9.25
N ARG A 229 -19.49 10.02 10.44
CA ARG A 229 -20.86 10.52 10.63
C ARG A 229 -21.11 11.80 9.84
N GLU A 230 -20.22 12.78 9.90
CA GLU A 230 -20.41 14.05 9.17
C GLU A 230 -20.46 13.86 7.65
N VAL A 231 -19.57 13.03 7.11
CA VAL A 231 -19.56 12.72 5.67
C VAL A 231 -20.80 11.94 5.26
N VAL A 232 -21.21 10.95 6.06
CA VAL A 232 -22.41 10.15 5.79
C VAL A 232 -23.67 10.99 5.89
N GLU A 233 -23.78 11.88 6.88
CA GLU A 233 -24.91 12.81 7.02
C GLU A 233 -24.98 13.79 5.86
N ALA A 234 -23.84 14.33 5.40
CA ALA A 234 -23.80 15.19 4.22
C ALA A 234 -24.22 14.46 2.94
N ARG A 235 -23.72 13.24 2.72
CA ARG A 235 -24.12 12.39 1.58
C ARG A 235 -25.60 12.02 1.63
N ARG A 236 -26.10 11.69 2.83
CA ARG A 236 -27.52 11.38 3.04
C ARG A 236 -28.39 12.58 2.74
N ARG A 237 -28.01 13.77 3.21
CA ARG A 237 -28.71 15.02 2.90
C ARG A 237 -28.75 15.30 1.40
N GLN A 238 -27.64 15.14 0.68
CA GLN A 238 -27.62 15.33 -0.78
C GLN A 238 -28.54 14.33 -1.49
N LEU A 239 -28.57 13.07 -1.04
CA LEU A 239 -29.47 12.07 -1.58
C LEU A 239 -30.94 12.41 -1.29
N ASP A 240 -31.24 12.84 -0.07
CA ASP A 240 -32.60 13.23 0.34
C ASP A 240 -33.06 14.48 -0.44
N GLU A 241 -32.20 15.47 -0.65
CA GLU A 241 -32.47 16.66 -1.48
C GLU A 241 -32.73 16.25 -2.94
N TRP A 242 -31.95 15.32 -3.50
CA TRP A 242 -32.17 14.80 -4.85
C TRP A 242 -33.48 14.02 -4.98
N LEU A 243 -33.79 13.17 -4.00
CA LEU A 243 -35.03 12.40 -3.99
C LEU A 243 -36.26 13.31 -3.87
N ALA A 244 -36.20 14.32 -2.99
CA ALA A 244 -37.28 15.30 -2.84
C ALA A 244 -37.46 16.14 -4.12
N TRP A 245 -36.37 16.56 -4.77
CA TRP A 245 -36.45 17.23 -6.06
C TRP A 245 -37.11 16.32 -7.11
N ARG A 246 -36.68 15.05 -7.20
CA ARG A 246 -37.23 14.10 -8.18
C ARG A 246 -38.73 13.87 -7.95
N GLU A 247 -39.15 13.70 -6.70
CA GLU A 247 -40.57 13.59 -6.32
C GLU A 247 -41.36 14.83 -6.74
N SER A 248 -40.84 16.04 -6.48
CA SER A 248 -41.52 17.27 -6.88
C SER A 248 -41.66 17.43 -8.40
N ILE A 249 -40.65 17.00 -9.16
CA ILE A 249 -40.69 17.03 -10.63
C ILE A 249 -41.65 15.95 -11.16
N GLU A 250 -41.66 14.76 -10.55
CA GLU A 250 -42.62 13.70 -10.90
C GLU A 250 -44.06 14.17 -10.68
N GLU A 251 -44.33 14.86 -9.55
CA GLU A 251 -45.65 15.46 -9.28
C GLU A 251 -46.00 16.56 -10.28
N GLU A 252 -45.10 17.52 -10.54
CA GLU A 252 -45.32 18.61 -11.50
C GLU A 252 -45.59 18.07 -12.92
N LEU A 253 -44.84 17.05 -13.36
CA LEU A 253 -45.05 16.42 -14.66
C LEU A 253 -46.40 15.72 -14.76
N VAL A 254 -46.87 15.07 -13.68
CA VAL A 254 -48.20 14.44 -13.65
C VAL A 254 -49.29 15.50 -13.73
N GLU A 255 -49.16 16.59 -12.98
CA GLU A 255 -50.11 17.71 -13.01
C GLU A 255 -50.15 18.40 -14.38
N GLU A 256 -49.00 18.70 -14.97
CA GLU A 256 -48.90 19.33 -16.30
C GLU A 256 -49.49 18.43 -17.39
N ARG A 257 -49.20 17.12 -17.35
CA ARG A 257 -49.80 16.14 -18.27
C ARG A 257 -51.31 16.09 -18.13
N ALA A 258 -51.82 16.04 -16.90
CA ALA A 258 -53.27 16.03 -16.64
C ALA A 258 -53.93 17.32 -17.16
N TYR A 259 -53.30 18.48 -16.97
CA TYR A 259 -53.77 19.76 -17.49
C TYR A 259 -53.81 19.80 -19.03
N LEU A 260 -52.77 19.27 -19.69
CA LEU A 260 -52.68 19.16 -21.14
C LEU A 260 -53.52 18.02 -21.73
N GLY A 261 -54.16 17.19 -20.89
CA GLY A 261 -54.95 16.03 -21.31
C GLY A 261 -54.10 14.90 -21.91
N LEU A 262 -52.81 14.86 -21.57
CA LEU A 262 -51.87 13.83 -22.01
C LEU A 262 -51.98 12.59 -21.11
N PRO A 263 -51.64 11.39 -21.63
CA PRO A 263 -51.66 10.16 -20.86
C PRO A 263 -50.70 10.18 -19.66
N GLU A 264 -51.12 9.56 -18.54
CA GLU A 264 -50.32 9.40 -17.32
C GLU A 264 -49.04 8.59 -17.57
N ASP A 265 -49.11 7.54 -18.40
CA ASP A 265 -47.94 6.75 -18.80
C ASP A 265 -47.76 6.77 -20.33
N PRO A 266 -46.89 7.65 -20.85
CA PRO A 266 -46.64 7.76 -22.29
C PRO A 266 -45.95 6.51 -22.86
N ILE A 267 -45.19 5.77 -22.04
CA ILE A 267 -44.44 4.59 -22.48
C ILE A 267 -45.39 3.41 -22.62
N ALA A 268 -46.32 3.22 -21.67
CA ALA A 268 -47.35 2.19 -21.79
C ALA A 268 -48.24 2.41 -23.02
N GLU A 269 -48.58 3.65 -23.35
CA GLU A 269 -49.40 3.97 -24.52
C GLU A 269 -48.62 3.85 -25.85
N LEU A 270 -47.35 4.24 -25.88
CA LEU A 270 -46.46 4.00 -27.02
C LEU A 270 -46.22 2.51 -27.24
N LEU A 271 -46.09 1.71 -26.19
CA LEU A 271 -45.98 0.24 -26.30
C LEU A 271 -47.29 -0.39 -26.76
N ALA A 272 -48.44 0.03 -26.22
CA ALA A 272 -49.74 -0.46 -26.64
C ALA A 272 -50.06 -0.12 -28.11
N SER A 273 -49.75 1.10 -28.55
CA SER A 273 -49.90 1.53 -29.94
C SER A 273 -48.96 0.78 -30.89
N LYS A 274 -47.70 0.53 -30.49
CA LYS A 274 -46.74 -0.29 -31.27
C LYS A 274 -47.15 -1.75 -31.38
N VAL A 275 -47.83 -2.31 -30.37
CA VAL A 275 -48.42 -3.66 -30.41
C VAL A 275 -49.67 -3.71 -31.32
N THR A 276 -50.45 -2.63 -31.37
CA THR A 276 -51.70 -2.57 -32.15
C THR A 276 -51.47 -2.22 -33.62
N ASN A 277 -50.38 -1.50 -33.95
CA ASN A 277 -49.98 -1.12 -35.29
C ASN A 277 -48.47 -1.32 -35.51
N PRO A 278 -48.02 -2.55 -35.85
CA PRO A 278 -46.60 -2.88 -35.99
C PRO A 278 -45.90 -2.26 -37.22
N ASP A 279 -46.66 -1.75 -38.20
CA ASP A 279 -46.14 -1.16 -39.45
C ASP A 279 -46.14 0.39 -39.46
N ALA A 280 -46.35 1.04 -38.31
CA ALA A 280 -46.31 2.51 -38.22
C ALA A 280 -44.86 3.02 -38.35
N GLU A 281 -44.60 3.87 -39.35
CA GLU A 281 -43.27 4.47 -39.59
C GLU A 281 -42.81 5.30 -38.38
N GLU A 282 -41.61 5.00 -37.86
CA GLU A 282 -41.01 5.71 -36.74
C GLU A 282 -40.68 7.16 -37.14
N GLN A 283 -41.42 8.14 -36.62
CA GLN A 283 -41.08 9.56 -36.75
C GLN A 283 -40.00 9.92 -35.74
N ILE A 284 -38.78 10.13 -36.22
CA ILE A 284 -37.66 10.66 -35.43
C ILE A 284 -37.86 12.18 -35.37
N ILE A 285 -38.19 12.70 -34.18
CA ILE A 285 -38.25 14.14 -33.91
C ILE A 285 -36.90 14.51 -33.28
N GLU A 286 -36.04 15.20 -34.02
CA GLU A 286 -34.78 15.76 -33.50
C GLU A 286 -35.09 17.10 -32.84
N GLU A 287 -35.05 17.14 -31.50
CA GLU A 287 -35.14 18.38 -30.73
C GLU A 287 -33.73 18.98 -30.55
N ILE A 288 -33.47 20.13 -31.18
CA ILE A 288 -32.24 20.89 -31.00
C ILE A 288 -32.48 21.92 -29.89
N VAL A 289 -31.91 21.68 -28.70
CA VAL A 289 -31.95 22.63 -27.59
C VAL A 289 -30.65 23.45 -27.60
N GLU A 290 -30.74 24.74 -27.96
CA GLU A 290 -29.64 25.70 -27.78
C GLU A 290 -29.75 26.36 -26.40
N GLU A 291 -28.77 26.10 -25.54
CA GLU A 291 -28.63 26.77 -24.25
C GLU A 291 -27.78 28.05 -24.44
N VAL A 292 -28.40 29.22 -24.35
CA VAL A 292 -27.69 30.52 -24.39
C VAL A 292 -27.16 30.83 -23.00
N ILE A 293 -25.85 30.65 -22.78
CA ILE A 293 -25.25 30.67 -21.44
C ILE A 293 -24.97 32.08 -20.90
N GLU A 294 -24.81 33.12 -21.73
CA GLU A 294 -24.68 34.50 -21.25
C GLU A 294 -24.74 35.51 -22.42
N GLU A 295 -25.53 36.58 -22.29
CA GLU A 295 -25.58 37.70 -23.23
C GLU A 295 -25.11 38.97 -22.52
N THR A 296 -23.92 39.48 -22.89
CA THR A 296 -23.37 40.74 -22.38
C THR A 296 -23.51 41.86 -23.40
N GLU A 297 -24.39 42.82 -23.14
CA GLU A 297 -24.50 44.06 -23.92
C GLU A 297 -23.42 45.08 -23.50
N GLU A 298 -22.46 45.37 -24.38
CA GLU A 298 -21.56 46.52 -24.22
C GLU A 298 -22.18 47.77 -24.89
N ILE A 299 -22.48 48.78 -24.06
CA ILE A 299 -22.91 50.10 -24.55
C ILE A 299 -21.64 50.87 -24.97
N LEU A 300 -21.47 51.08 -26.27
CA LEU A 300 -20.44 51.98 -26.82
C LEU A 300 -20.87 53.44 -26.65
N GLN A 301 -20.01 54.23 -26.01
CA GLN A 301 -20.19 55.67 -25.79
C GLN A 301 -19.52 56.51 -26.88
#